data_AF-A0A945GTF1-F1
#
_entry.id   AF-A0A945GTF1-F1
#
_cell.length_a   1.000
_cell.length_b   1.000
_cell.length_c   1.000
_cell.angle_alpha   90.00
_cell.angle_beta   90.00
_cell.angle_gamma   90.00
#
_symmetry.space_group_name_H-M   'P 1'
#
loop_
_entity.id
_entity.type
_entity.pdbx_description
1 polymer ?
#
loop_
_entity_poly.entity_id
_entity_poly.type
_entity_poly.pdbx_seq_one_letter_code
_entity_poly.pdbx_strand_id
1 'polypeptide(L)'
;MTEIPNPYEQHGEVIGRWVNDRQRLLRNETEEHIWIPGWLREFTDSDLASLICPRPLLVEQGKADGIGWWPQMLQEYEATCEHYRKLGIEDRIEIDCHEGGHEIRMEKSLDFLKKWLQP
;
A
#
# COMPACT_ATOMS: atom_id res chain seq x y z
N MET A 1 22.63 -19.53 25.55
CA MET A 1 21.61 -18.76 24.83
C MET A 1 22.36 -17.72 24.01
N THR A 2 22.34 -17.84 22.70
CA THR A 2 22.93 -16.85 21.79
C THR A 2 22.04 -15.60 21.82
N GLU A 3 22.63 -14.42 22.05
CA GLU A 3 21.93 -13.15 21.94
C GLU A 3 21.32 -13.02 20.53
N ILE A 4 20.03 -12.71 20.48
CA ILE A 4 19.35 -12.39 19.24
C ILE A 4 19.88 -11.02 18.79
N PRO A 5 20.54 -10.91 17.63
CA PRO A 5 21.11 -9.65 17.19
C PRO A 5 20.04 -8.56 17.05
N ASN A 6 20.38 -7.31 17.39
CA ASN A 6 19.49 -6.18 17.19
C ASN A 6 19.17 -6.05 15.68
N PRO A 7 17.88 -6.16 15.27
CA PRO A 7 17.49 -6.16 13.86
C PRO A 7 17.75 -4.81 13.18
N TYR A 8 17.89 -3.72 13.94
CA TYR A 8 18.15 -2.37 13.42
C TYR A 8 19.64 -2.04 13.26
N GLU A 9 20.53 -2.92 13.72
CA GLU A 9 21.99 -2.81 13.57
C GLU A 9 22.54 -3.77 12.51
N GLN A 10 21.65 -4.43 11.76
CA GLN A 10 22.03 -5.36 10.70
C GLN A 10 22.31 -4.66 9.37
N HIS A 11 23.10 -5.30 8.51
CA HIS A 11 23.27 -4.87 7.12
C HIS A 11 21.94 -4.84 6.37
N GLY A 12 21.76 -3.88 5.47
CA GLY A 12 20.51 -3.67 4.73
C GLY A 12 20.00 -4.92 3.98
N GLU A 13 20.90 -5.79 3.51
CA GLU A 13 20.54 -7.06 2.88
C GLU A 13 19.86 -8.04 3.85
N VAL A 14 20.31 -8.07 5.11
CA VAL A 14 19.70 -8.88 6.17
C VAL A 14 18.33 -8.32 6.50
N ILE A 15 18.21 -7.00 6.70
CA ILE A 15 16.92 -6.35 6.96
C ILE A 15 15.93 -6.63 5.82
N GLY A 16 16.37 -6.48 4.56
CA GLY A 16 15.55 -6.75 3.38
C GLY A 16 15.10 -8.22 3.29
N ARG A 17 15.96 -9.16 3.67
CA ARG A 17 15.59 -10.58 3.75
C ARG A 17 14.54 -10.85 4.83
N TRP A 18 14.69 -10.27 6.02
CA TRP A 18 13.73 -10.42 7.11
C TRP A 18 12.35 -9.83 6.76
N VAL A 19 12.32 -8.67 6.11
CA VAL A 19 11.07 -8.08 5.60
C VAL A 19 10.43 -9.02 4.59
N ASN A 20 11.18 -9.52 3.61
CA ASN A 20 10.67 -10.46 2.61
C ASN A 20 10.15 -11.77 3.24
N ASP A 21 10.89 -12.34 4.19
CA ASP A 21 10.50 -13.58 4.89
C ASP A 21 9.24 -13.37 5.74
N ARG A 22 9.09 -12.22 6.41
CA ARG A 22 7.86 -11.84 7.12
C ARG A 22 6.69 -11.67 6.14
N GLN A 23 6.87 -10.93 5.05
CA GLN A 23 5.82 -10.71 4.06
C GLN A 23 5.37 -12.02 3.41
N ARG A 24 6.28 -13.00 3.26
CA ARG A 24 5.93 -14.34 2.79
C ARG A 24 5.02 -15.09 3.75
N LEU A 25 5.20 -14.92 5.06
CA LEU A 25 4.36 -15.54 6.08
C LEU A 25 2.96 -14.90 6.13
N LEU A 26 2.85 -13.59 5.86
CA LEU A 26 1.61 -12.83 5.97
C LEU A 26 0.72 -12.88 4.71
N ARG A 27 1.10 -13.62 3.65
CA ARG A 27 0.32 -13.70 2.40
C ARG A 27 -1.08 -14.30 2.57
N ASN A 28 -1.30 -15.06 3.65
CA ASN A 28 -2.59 -15.68 3.97
C ASN A 28 -3.34 -14.94 5.08
N GLU A 29 -2.76 -13.86 5.60
CA GLU A 29 -3.39 -13.04 6.63
C GLU A 29 -4.11 -11.84 5.98
N THR A 30 -5.04 -11.22 6.69
CA THR A 30 -5.64 -9.96 6.26
C THR A 30 -4.62 -8.81 6.39
N GLU A 31 -4.89 -7.67 5.74
CA GLU A 31 -3.99 -6.50 5.72
C GLU A 31 -3.68 -5.94 7.13
N GLU A 32 -4.49 -6.29 8.13
CA GLU A 32 -4.37 -5.94 9.56
C GLU A 32 -2.99 -6.20 10.21
N HIS A 33 -2.05 -6.88 9.54
CA HIS A 33 -0.78 -7.33 10.13
C HIS A 33 0.48 -6.80 9.43
N ILE A 34 0.33 -6.02 8.36
CA ILE A 34 1.48 -5.80 7.46
C ILE A 34 2.51 -4.84 8.08
N TRP A 35 2.11 -3.86 8.90
CA TRP A 35 3.02 -2.82 9.36
C TRP A 35 2.94 -2.59 10.88
N ILE A 36 3.96 -3.05 11.60
CA ILE A 36 4.18 -2.89 13.05
C ILE A 36 3.09 -3.55 13.94
N PRO A 37 3.40 -4.68 14.60
CA PRO A 37 2.48 -5.32 15.54
C PRO A 37 1.92 -4.32 16.58
N GLY A 38 0.60 -4.13 16.57
CA GLY A 38 -0.11 -3.32 17.56
C GLY A 38 -0.38 -1.86 17.21
N TRP A 39 -0.07 -1.41 15.99
CA TRP A 39 -0.34 -0.02 15.58
C TRP A 39 -1.69 0.16 14.86
N LEU A 40 -2.12 -0.81 14.04
CA LEU A 40 -3.40 -0.80 13.32
C LEU A 40 -4.11 -2.13 13.56
N ARG A 41 -4.90 -2.22 14.64
CA ARG A 41 -5.63 -3.46 15.02
C ARG A 41 -7.09 -3.46 14.61
N GLU A 42 -7.62 -2.29 14.25
CA GLU A 42 -9.07 -2.06 14.14
C GLU A 42 -9.47 -1.51 12.78
N PHE A 43 -8.51 -0.96 12.02
CA PHE A 43 -8.73 -0.25 10.77
C PHE A 43 -7.67 -0.64 9.76
N THR A 44 -8.06 -0.71 8.49
CA THR A 44 -7.17 -1.03 7.37
C THR A 44 -6.86 0.19 6.52
N ASP A 45 -6.03 0.03 5.50
CA ASP A 45 -5.74 1.08 4.53
C ASP A 45 -6.99 1.69 3.87
N SER A 46 -8.03 0.87 3.61
CA SER A 46 -9.32 1.38 3.09
C SER A 46 -9.98 2.39 4.02
N ASP A 47 -9.96 2.14 5.33
CA ASP A 47 -10.53 3.06 6.32
C ASP A 47 -9.75 4.38 6.37
N LEU A 48 -8.42 4.32 6.25
CA LEU A 48 -7.60 5.53 6.15
C LEU A 48 -7.90 6.31 4.88
N ALA A 49 -8.04 5.63 3.75
CA ALA A 49 -8.41 6.24 2.48
C ALA A 49 -9.82 6.87 2.50
N SER A 50 -10.71 6.37 3.36
CA SER A 50 -12.02 7.01 3.60
C SER A 50 -11.90 8.45 4.13
N LEU A 51 -10.81 8.80 4.83
CA LEU A 51 -10.53 10.17 5.29
C LEU A 51 -10.05 11.10 4.16
N ILE A 52 -9.66 10.53 3.02
CA ILE A 52 -9.31 11.27 1.81
C ILE A 52 -10.55 11.54 0.97
N CYS A 53 -11.45 10.55 0.86
CA CYS A 53 -12.76 10.69 0.25
C CYS A 53 -13.50 11.92 0.81
N PRO A 54 -14.12 12.81 0.00
CA PRO A 54 -14.39 12.70 -1.45
C PRO A 54 -13.35 13.38 -2.35
N ARG A 55 -12.17 13.70 -1.84
CA ARG A 55 -11.09 14.29 -2.67
C ARG A 55 -10.52 13.22 -3.61
N PRO A 56 -10.02 13.61 -4.80
CA PRO A 56 -9.41 12.66 -5.72
C PRO A 56 -8.20 11.93 -5.10
N LEU A 57 -8.12 10.62 -5.32
CA LEU A 57 -7.04 9.75 -4.84
C LEU A 57 -6.46 8.92 -5.99
N LEU A 58 -5.14 8.93 -6.13
CA LEU A 58 -4.39 8.02 -7.00
C LEU A 58 -3.50 7.11 -6.12
N VAL A 59 -3.57 5.81 -6.36
CA VAL A 59 -2.71 4.80 -5.71
C VAL A 59 -1.72 4.25 -6.75
N GLU A 60 -0.44 4.15 -6.40
CA GLU A 60 0.58 3.50 -7.24
C GLU A 60 1.08 2.20 -6.58
N GLN A 61 1.21 1.13 -7.36
CA GLN A 61 1.75 -0.14 -6.88
C GLN A 61 2.62 -0.85 -7.93
N GLY A 62 3.85 -1.18 -7.54
CA GLY A 62 4.69 -2.16 -8.22
C GLY A 62 4.40 -3.60 -7.77
N LYS A 63 4.14 -4.53 -8.71
CA LYS A 63 3.89 -5.94 -8.39
C LYS A 63 5.15 -6.70 -7.96
N ALA A 64 6.32 -6.20 -8.34
CA ALA A 64 7.61 -6.71 -7.89
C ALA A 64 8.16 -5.92 -6.69
N ASP A 65 7.37 -5.00 -6.09
CA ASP A 65 7.76 -4.36 -4.85
C ASP A 65 7.79 -5.41 -3.72
N GLY A 66 8.95 -5.54 -3.06
CA GLY A 66 9.16 -6.49 -1.96
C GLY A 66 8.61 -6.01 -0.62
N ILE A 67 8.08 -4.79 -0.55
CA ILE A 67 7.54 -4.20 0.68
C ILE A 67 6.21 -4.85 1.05
N GLY A 68 5.29 -5.06 0.10
CA GLY A 68 3.96 -5.63 0.37
C GLY A 68 3.51 -6.61 -0.71
N TRP A 69 2.52 -7.44 -0.40
CA TRP A 69 1.95 -8.37 -1.38
C TRP A 69 0.87 -7.65 -2.21
N TRP A 70 1.17 -7.34 -3.46
CA TRP A 70 0.30 -6.55 -4.34
C TRP A 70 -1.17 -7.02 -4.45
N PRO A 71 -1.53 -8.32 -4.35
CA PRO A 71 -2.94 -8.74 -4.35
C PRO A 71 -3.71 -8.30 -3.12
N GLN A 72 -3.08 -8.23 -1.93
CA GLN A 72 -3.72 -7.65 -0.73
C GLN A 72 -3.98 -6.16 -0.94
N MET A 73 -3.01 -5.42 -1.50
CA MET A 73 -3.22 -4.00 -1.82
C MET A 73 -4.39 -3.83 -2.81
N LEU A 74 -4.53 -4.68 -3.83
CA LEU A 74 -5.69 -4.62 -4.72
C LEU A 74 -7.03 -4.89 -4.02
N GLN A 75 -7.04 -5.74 -2.98
CA GLN A 75 -8.24 -5.96 -2.17
C GLN A 75 -8.60 -4.71 -1.38
N GLU A 76 -7.63 -4.07 -0.73
CA GLU A 76 -7.84 -2.79 -0.02
C GLU A 76 -8.22 -1.65 -0.97
N TYR A 77 -7.67 -1.63 -2.18
CA TYR A 77 -8.06 -0.67 -3.21
C TYR A 77 -9.52 -0.84 -3.61
N GLU A 78 -9.99 -2.08 -3.82
CA GLU A 78 -11.40 -2.34 -4.14
C GLU A 78 -12.33 -1.96 -2.97
N ALA A 79 -11.93 -2.23 -1.73
CA ALA A 79 -12.64 -1.75 -0.55
C ALA A 79 -12.70 -0.21 -0.50
N THR A 80 -11.60 0.45 -0.85
CA THR A 80 -11.54 1.92 -0.93
C THR A 80 -12.50 2.47 -2.00
N CYS A 81 -12.58 1.82 -3.16
CA CYS A 81 -13.49 2.19 -4.25
C CYS A 81 -14.95 2.22 -3.79
N GLU A 82 -15.35 1.38 -2.84
CA GLU A 82 -16.71 1.36 -2.31
C GLU A 82 -17.08 2.68 -1.60
N HIS A 83 -16.13 3.38 -0.96
CA HIS A 83 -16.39 4.70 -0.37
C HIS A 83 -16.76 5.73 -1.44
N TYR A 84 -16.07 5.72 -2.58
CA TYR A 84 -16.34 6.62 -3.71
C TYR A 84 -17.62 6.22 -4.45
N ARG A 85 -17.87 4.91 -4.60
CA ARG A 85 -19.08 4.34 -5.23
C ARG A 85 -20.36 4.71 -4.50
N LYS A 86 -20.35 4.67 -3.17
CA LYS A 86 -21.49 5.10 -2.33
C LYS A 86 -21.88 6.57 -2.55
N LEU A 87 -20.95 7.39 -3.04
CA LEU A 87 -21.15 8.81 -3.31
C LEU A 87 -21.36 9.11 -4.80
N GLY A 88 -21.28 8.11 -5.69
CA GLY A 88 -21.41 8.28 -7.14
C GLY A 88 -20.28 9.10 -7.77
N ILE A 89 -19.06 9.00 -7.21
CA ILE A 89 -17.85 9.74 -7.62
C ILE A 89 -16.67 8.79 -7.90
N GLU A 90 -16.95 7.62 -8.46
CA GLU A 90 -15.97 6.59 -8.79
C GLU A 90 -14.88 7.09 -9.75
N ASP A 91 -15.14 8.15 -10.51
CA ASP A 91 -14.19 8.78 -11.43
C ASP A 91 -13.04 9.53 -10.73
N ARG A 92 -13.14 9.71 -9.40
CA ARG A 92 -12.15 10.40 -8.55
C ARG A 92 -11.12 9.48 -7.93
N ILE A 93 -11.25 8.17 -8.09
CA ILE A 93 -10.28 7.20 -7.58
C ILE A 93 -9.67 6.41 -8.73
N GLU A 94 -8.35 6.34 -8.77
CA GLU A 94 -7.61 5.65 -9.83
C GLU A 94 -6.43 4.87 -9.22
N ILE A 95 -6.00 3.79 -9.88
CA ILE A 95 -4.82 3.00 -9.51
C ILE A 95 -3.86 2.85 -10.69
N ASP A 96 -2.56 3.03 -10.46
CA ASP A 96 -1.48 2.62 -11.36
C ASP A 96 -0.80 1.35 -10.82
N CYS A 97 -1.21 0.18 -11.30
CA CYS A 97 -0.56 -1.08 -10.95
C CYS A 97 0.36 -1.53 -12.09
N HIS A 98 1.66 -1.64 -11.83
CA HIS A 98 2.69 -1.94 -12.82
C HIS A 98 3.57 -3.13 -12.41
N GLU A 99 4.31 -3.71 -13.35
CA GLU A 99 5.16 -4.90 -13.11
C GLU A 99 6.49 -4.58 -12.38
N GLY A 100 6.76 -3.30 -12.11
CA GLY A 100 8.00 -2.82 -11.53
C GLY A 100 8.17 -3.12 -10.04
N GLY A 101 9.36 -2.79 -9.53
CA GLY A 101 9.74 -2.95 -8.13
C GLY A 101 9.37 -1.75 -7.26
N HIS A 102 10.22 -1.43 -6.29
CA HIS A 102 10.09 -0.24 -5.46
C HIS A 102 10.52 1.02 -6.23
N GLU A 103 9.62 1.59 -7.01
CA GLU A 103 9.85 2.74 -7.90
C GLU A 103 8.60 3.62 -8.03
N ILE A 104 8.77 4.85 -8.53
CA ILE A 104 7.70 5.85 -8.70
C ILE A 104 7.44 6.08 -10.20
N ARG A 105 6.17 6.17 -10.61
CA ARG A 105 5.79 6.42 -12.02
C ARG A 105 5.17 7.81 -12.22
N MET A 106 6.02 8.75 -12.63
CA MET A 106 5.63 10.16 -12.80
C MET A 106 4.53 10.42 -13.85
N GLU A 107 4.46 9.64 -14.93
CA GLU A 107 3.57 9.94 -16.07
C GLU A 107 2.09 10.00 -15.66
N LYS A 108 1.59 8.94 -15.02
CA LYS A 108 0.19 8.86 -14.57
C LYS A 108 -0.10 9.83 -13.42
N SER A 109 0.83 9.98 -12.49
CA SER A 109 0.75 10.97 -11.41
C SER A 109 0.59 12.40 -11.95
N LEU A 110 1.38 12.80 -12.94
CA LEU A 110 1.29 14.14 -13.53
C LEU A 110 -0.04 14.36 -14.24
N ASP A 111 -0.55 13.37 -14.97
CA ASP A 111 -1.84 13.49 -15.66
C ASP A 111 -3.01 13.55 -14.67
N PHE A 112 -2.95 12.79 -13.58
CA PHE A 112 -3.93 12.87 -12.50
C PHE A 112 -3.92 14.25 -11.81
N LEU A 113 -2.75 14.79 -11.49
CA LEU A 113 -2.62 16.12 -10.89
C LEU A 113 -3.11 17.21 -11.84
N LYS A 114 -2.82 17.11 -13.15
CA LYS A 114 -3.37 18.05 -14.14
C LYS A 114 -4.90 18.02 -14.17
N LYS A 115 -5.51 16.84 -14.06
CA LYS A 115 -6.97 16.66 -14.06
C LYS A 115 -7.64 17.31 -12.84
N TRP A 116 -7.01 17.22 -11.66
CA TRP A 116 -7.68 17.53 -10.39
C TRP A 116 -7.14 18.74 -9.61
N LEU A 117 -5.93 19.22 -9.91
CA LEU A 117 -5.26 20.29 -9.17
C LEU A 117 -5.04 21.57 -9.99
N GLN A 118 -5.48 21.60 -11.25
CA GLN A 118 -5.43 22.84 -12.05
C GLN A 118 -6.46 23.86 -11.51
N PRO A 119 -6.11 25.17 -11.45
CA PRO A 119 -7.00 26.24 -10.99
C PRO A 119 -8.26 26.42 -11.83
#